data_AF-A0A1V4ZZ78-F1
#
_entry.id   AF-A0A1V4ZZ78-F1
#
_cell.length_a   1.000
_cell.length_b   1.000
_cell.length_c   1.000
_cell.angle_alpha   90.00
_cell.angle_beta   90.00
_cell.angle_gamma   90.00
#
_symmetry.space_group_name_H-M   'P 1'
#
loop_
_entity.id
_entity.type
_entity.pdbx_description
1 polymer ?
#
loop_
_entity_poly.entity_id
_entity_poly.type
_entity_poly.pdbx_seq_one_letter_code
_entity_poly.pdbx_strand_id
1 'polypeptide(L)' 'MAKVVFVDDDFRRMLRSDMQHVQRLVDAGKFGKHKVPYKDKIINIEIVKKEGTIYVKKVRVM' A
#
# COMPACT_ATOMS: atom_id res chain seq x y z
N MET A 1 -7.22 -16.02 1.89
CA MET A 1 -6.68 -14.64 2.07
C MET A 1 -5.37 -14.56 1.32
N ALA A 2 -5.24 -13.66 0.34
CA ALA A 2 -3.96 -13.45 -0.34
C ALA A 2 -2.98 -12.84 0.66
N LYS A 3 -1.73 -13.32 0.69
CA LYS A 3 -0.71 -12.80 1.60
C LYS A 3 -0.38 -11.37 1.17
N VAL A 4 -0.54 -10.39 2.07
CA VAL A 4 -0.19 -8.98 1.81
C VAL A 4 1.15 -8.67 2.47
N VAL A 5 2.08 -8.11 1.71
CA VAL A 5 3.44 -7.77 2.15
C VAL A 5 3.70 -6.30 1.88
N PHE A 6 3.96 -5.54 2.94
CA PHE A 6 4.34 -4.12 2.86
C PHE A 6 5.86 -4.01 2.83
N VAL A 7 6.41 -3.42 1.77
CA VAL A 7 7.86 -3.44 1.45
C VAL A 7 8.54 -2.13 1.83
N ASP A 8 8.15 -1.51 2.95
CA ASP A 8 8.79 -0.31 3.49
C ASP A 8 8.48 -0.17 4.99
N ASP A 9 9.43 0.34 5.78
CA ASP A 9 9.21 0.62 7.20
C ASP A 9 8.23 1.77 7.43
N ASP A 10 8.05 2.64 6.42
CA ASP A 10 7.03 3.68 6.46
C ASP A 10 5.63 3.10 6.70
N PHE A 11 5.29 1.94 6.14
CA PHE A 11 3.99 1.30 6.36
C PHE A 11 3.79 0.85 7.81
N ARG A 12 4.86 0.54 8.55
CA ARG A 12 4.77 0.23 9.99
C ARG A 12 4.46 1.46 10.83
N ARG A 13 4.77 2.66 10.31
CA ARG A 13 4.56 3.95 10.97
C ARG A 13 3.28 4.64 10.51
N MET A 14 2.50 4.01 9.63
CA MET A 14 1.20 4.51 9.21
C MET A 14 0.20 4.50 10.37
N LEU A 15 -0.69 5.50 10.36
CA LEU A 15 -1.87 5.47 11.22
C LEU A 15 -2.78 4.31 10.79
N ARG A 16 -3.54 3.78 11.74
CA ARG A 16 -4.48 2.68 11.48
C ARG A 16 -5.53 3.03 10.42
N SER A 17 -5.97 4.28 10.40
CA SER A 17 -6.88 4.83 9.38
C SER A 17 -6.29 4.76 7.98
N ASP A 18 -5.01 5.11 7.84
CA ASP A 18 -4.31 5.14 6.56
C ASP A 18 -4.08 3.71 6.06
N MET A 19 -3.67 2.80 6.95
CA MET A 19 -3.55 1.37 6.65
C MET A 19 -4.88 0.76 6.20
N GLN A 20 -6.01 1.15 6.79
CA GLN A 20 -7.32 0.68 6.32
C GLN A 20 -7.62 1.14 4.89
N HIS A 21 -7.21 2.35 4.50
CA HIS A 21 -7.36 2.81 3.13
C HIS A 21 -6.58 1.91 2.16
N VAL A 22 -5.32 1.62 2.48
CA VAL A 22 -4.48 0.73 1.67
C VAL A 22 -5.07 -0.68 1.59
N GLN A 23 -5.56 -1.21 2.71
CA GLN A 23 -6.19 -2.52 2.74
C GLN A 23 -7.45 -2.57 1.86
N ARG A 24 -8.28 -1.53 1.85
CA ARG A 24 -9.46 -1.44 0.96
C ARG A 24 -9.06 -1.47 -0.51
N LEU A 25 -7.95 -0.85 -0.89
CA LEU A 25 -7.45 -0.91 -2.28
C LEU A 25 -7.03 -2.34 -2.65
N VAL A 26 -6.34 -3.01 -1.73
CA VAL A 26 -5.92 -4.41 -1.89
C VAL A 26 -7.13 -5.34 -2.01
N ASP A 27 -8.11 -5.21 -1.11
CA ASP A 27 -9.32 -6.03 -1.08
C ASP A 27 -10.20 -5.79 -2.32
N ALA A 28 -10.23 -4.56 -2.82
CA ALA A 28 -10.89 -4.20 -4.08
C ALA A 28 -10.14 -4.70 -5.34
N GLY A 29 -8.98 -5.35 -5.19
CA GLY A 29 -8.16 -5.83 -6.31
C GLY A 29 -7.61 -4.71 -7.19
N LYS A 30 -7.45 -3.49 -6.64
CA LYS A 30 -6.88 -2.35 -7.37
C LYS A 30 -5.36 -2.47 -7.38
N PHE A 31 -4.83 -3.04 -8.46
CA PHE A 31 -3.40 -3.17 -8.71
C PHE A 31 -2.88 -1.97 -9.51
N GLY A 32 -1.65 -1.57 -9.27
CA GLY A 32 -1.01 -0.40 -9.90
C GLY A 32 -0.62 0.69 -8.91
N LYS A 33 -0.35 1.89 -9.43
CA LYS A 33 0.10 3.05 -8.64
C LYS A 33 -1.10 3.82 -8.08
N HIS A 34 -1.09 4.06 -6.78
CA HIS A 34 -2.14 4.79 -6.06
C HIS A 34 -1.54 5.85 -5.16
N LYS A 35 -2.29 6.94 -4.99
CA LYS A 35 -2.00 7.98 -3.99
C LYS A 35 -2.79 7.67 -2.73
N VAL A 36 -2.10 7.56 -1.59
CA VAL A 36 -2.74 7.30 -0.30
C VAL A 36 -2.28 8.30 0.74
N PRO A 37 -3.16 8.66 1.70
CA PRO A 37 -2.75 9.47 2.84
C PRO A 37 -1.72 8.71 3.68
N TYR A 38 -0.77 9.45 4.24
CA TYR A 38 0.27 9.00 5.16
C TYR A 38 0.51 10.12 6.17
N LYS A 39 -0.13 10.02 7.34
CA LYS A 39 -0.15 11.10 8.33
C LYS A 39 -0.63 12.41 7.66
N ASP A 40 0.19 13.45 7.70
CA ASP A 40 -0.13 14.77 7.13
C ASP A 40 0.31 14.94 5.66
N LYS A 41 0.71 13.85 4.99
CA LYS A 41 1.22 13.87 3.61
C LYS A 41 0.52 12.84 2.75
N ILE A 42 0.65 12.98 1.43
CA ILE A 42 0.22 11.95 0.47
C ILE A 42 1.46 11.26 -0.07
N ILE A 43 1.47 9.94 -0.05
CA ILE A 43 2.52 9.12 -0.66
C ILE A 43 1.97 8.39 -1.87
N ASN A 44 2.85 8.12 -2.83
CA ASN A 44 2.54 7.21 -3.92
C ASN A 44 2.94 5.80 -3.48
N ILE A 45 2.04 4.85 -3.66
CA ILE A 45 2.26 3.43 -3.43
C ILE A 45 1.99 2.66 -4.71
N GLU A 46 2.59 1.50 -4.84
CA GLU A 46 2.33 0.55 -5.92
C GLU A 46 1.89 -0.78 -5.32
N ILE A 47 0.76 -1.29 -5.79
CA ILE A 47 0.18 -2.56 -5.38
C ILE A 47 0.38 -3.55 -6.53
N VAL A 48 1.18 -4.60 -6.31
CA VAL A 48 1.53 -5.60 -7.32
C VAL A 48 1.22 -6.99 -6.80
N LYS A 49 0.51 -7.79 -7.59
CA LYS A 49 0.31 -9.22 -7.30
C LYS A 49 1.38 -10.05 -7.99
N LYS A 50 2.13 -10.85 -7.22
CA LYS A 50 3.13 -11.81 -7.72
C LYS A 50 2.96 -13.14 -6.99
N GLU A 51 2.84 -14.23 -7.74
CA GLU A 51 2.82 -15.60 -7.18
C GLU A 51 1.83 -15.79 -6.01
N GLY A 52 0.62 -15.22 -6.13
CA GLY A 52 -0.42 -15.30 -5.08
C GLY A 52 -0.19 -14.38 -3.87
N THR A 53 0.90 -13.62 -3.84
CA THR A 53 1.22 -12.60 -2.83
C THR A 53 0.98 -11.20 -3.38
N ILE A 54 0.41 -10.32 -2.57
CA ILE A 54 0.18 -8.91 -2.89
C ILE A 54 1.26 -8.09 -2.20
N TYR A 55 2.09 -7.42 -2.99
CA TYR A 55 3.15 -6.54 -2.53
C TYR A 55 2.67 -5.09 -2.60
N VAL A 56 2.80 -4.36 -1.49
CA VAL A 56 2.55 -2.93 -1.41
C VAL A 56 3.89 -2.23 -1.20
N LYS A 57 4.29 -1.40 -2.14
CA LYS A 57 5.58 -0.69 -2.14
C LYS A 57 5.36 0.81 -2.15
N LYS A 58 6.20 1.57 -1.46
CA LYS A 58 6.22 3.02 -1.63
C LYS A 58 6.97 3.37 -2.91
N VAL A 59 6.38 4.23 -3.74
CA VAL A 59 7.03 4.78 -4.93
C VAL A 59 7.58 6.15 -4.55
N ARG A 60 8.91 6.27 -4.55
CA ARG A 60 9.53 7.60 -4.54
C ARG A 60 9.30 8.21 -5.92
N VAL A 61 8.61 9.34 -5.97
CA VAL A 61 8.64 10.20 -7.15
C VAL A 61 10.00 10.89 -7.11
N MET A 62 10.83 10.63 -8.13
CA MET A 62 12.09 11.36 -8.35
C MET A 62 11.80 12.82 -8.70
#